data_AF-A0A1R4HHR3-F1
#
_entry.id   AF-A0A1R4HHR3-F1
#
_cell.length_a   1.000
_cell.length_b   1.000
_cell.length_c   1.000
_cell.angle_alpha   90.00
_cell.angle_beta   90.00
_cell.angle_gamma   90.00
#
_symmetry.space_group_name_H-M   'P 1'
#
loop_
_entity.id
_entity.type
_entity.pdbx_description
1 polymer ?
#
loop_
_entity_poly.entity_id
_entity_poly.type
_entity_poly.pdbx_seq_one_letter_code
_entity_poly.pdbx_strand_id
1 'polypeptide(L)'
;MHRVQMKKKAWISQNKPTLKLKRFIISLACIVIMPGCSSLFFGGYGANGLSHEEFVRYVEAVFRLQNRMTSEMMLLSEDESAYPVLLQAEQQMHNMCASLNEYVSRDIDGLYKGLLLRRRVEDSAMDCDKAAHDLGALLKKP
;
A
#
# COMPACT_ATOMS: atom_id res chain seq x y z
N MET A 1 -16.14 -75.24 -13.52
CA MET A 1 -15.78 -73.92 -12.94
C MET A 1 -15.35 -72.83 -13.93
N HIS A 2 -15.22 -73.09 -15.24
CA HIS A 2 -14.75 -72.07 -16.21
C HIS A 2 -15.79 -71.06 -16.71
N ARG A 3 -17.11 -71.36 -16.69
CA ARG A 3 -18.14 -70.44 -17.22
C ARG A 3 -18.47 -69.24 -16.33
N VAL A 4 -18.22 -69.34 -15.02
CA VAL A 4 -18.54 -68.25 -14.07
C VAL A 4 -17.56 -67.07 -14.20
N GLN A 5 -16.31 -67.35 -14.57
CA GLN A 5 -15.26 -66.33 -14.72
C GLN A 5 -15.44 -65.45 -15.98
N MET A 6 -16.09 -65.95 -17.02
CA MET A 6 -16.32 -65.17 -18.25
C MET A 6 -17.42 -64.12 -18.09
N LYS A 7 -18.46 -64.39 -17.29
CA LYS A 7 -19.54 -63.43 -17.03
C LYS A 7 -19.08 -62.23 -16.17
N LYS A 8 -18.17 -62.43 -15.21
CA LYS A 8 -17.61 -61.34 -14.40
C LYS A 8 -16.78 -60.34 -15.21
N LYS A 9 -16.02 -60.80 -16.21
CA LYS A 9 -15.21 -59.92 -17.06
C LYS A 9 -16.06 -59.03 -17.98
N ALA A 10 -17.19 -59.54 -18.47
CA ALA A 10 -18.10 -58.78 -19.32
C ALA A 10 -18.81 -57.63 -18.57
N TRP A 11 -19.22 -57.85 -17.33
CA TRP A 11 -19.94 -56.83 -16.54
C TRP A 11 -19.06 -55.61 -16.18
N ILE A 12 -17.77 -55.82 -15.90
CA ILE A 12 -16.83 -54.74 -15.52
C ILE A 12 -16.40 -53.88 -16.73
N SER A 13 -16.58 -54.38 -17.96
CA SER A 13 -16.16 -53.68 -19.18
C SER A 13 -17.16 -52.62 -19.67
N GLN A 14 -18.45 -52.73 -19.32
CA GLN A 14 -19.51 -51.85 -19.86
C GLN A 14 -19.77 -50.56 -19.06
N ASN A 15 -19.26 -50.42 -17.82
CA ASN A 15 -19.51 -49.26 -16.95
C ASN A 15 -18.33 -48.27 -16.80
N LYS A 16 -17.27 -48.41 -17.61
CA LYS A 16 -16.09 -47.53 -17.56
C LYS A 16 -16.22 -46.13 -18.20
N PRO A 17 -17.07 -45.86 -19.21
CA PRO A 17 -17.02 -44.56 -19.90
C PRO A 17 -17.63 -43.42 -19.07
N THR A 18 -18.63 -43.71 -18.23
CA THR A 18 -19.34 -42.71 -17.42
C THR A 18 -18.50 -42.16 -16.26
N LEU A 19 -17.61 -42.98 -15.69
CA LEU A 19 -16.72 -42.58 -14.60
C LEU A 19 -15.56 -41.70 -15.08
N LYS A 20 -15.04 -41.96 -16.29
CA LYS A 20 -14.00 -41.14 -16.92
C LYS A 20 -14.54 -39.77 -17.34
N LEU A 21 -15.77 -39.73 -17.86
CA LEU A 21 -16.42 -38.49 -18.29
C LEU A 21 -16.73 -37.56 -17.09
N LYS A 22 -17.24 -38.11 -15.98
CA LYS A 22 -17.49 -37.32 -14.74
C LYS A 22 -16.21 -36.71 -14.16
N ARG A 23 -15.09 -37.43 -14.17
CA ARG A 23 -13.78 -36.92 -13.73
C ARG A 23 -13.25 -35.79 -14.61
N PHE A 24 -13.48 -35.88 -15.92
CA PHE A 24 -13.09 -34.83 -16.87
C PHE A 24 -13.90 -33.54 -16.67
N ILE A 25 -15.21 -33.66 -16.44
CA ILE A 25 -16.11 -32.51 -16.20
C ILE A 25 -15.75 -31.79 -14.88
N ILE A 26 -15.42 -32.54 -13.82
CA ILE A 26 -15.00 -31.95 -12.54
C ILE A 26 -13.64 -31.24 -12.67
N SER A 27 -12.71 -31.81 -13.43
CA SER A 27 -11.40 -31.17 -13.68
C SER A 27 -11.52 -29.90 -14.52
N LEU A 28 -12.45 -29.87 -15.50
CA LEU A 28 -12.69 -28.70 -16.34
C LEU A 28 -13.37 -27.56 -15.55
N ALA A 29 -14.26 -27.90 -14.60
CA ALA A 29 -14.92 -26.94 -13.74
C ALA A 29 -13.95 -26.20 -12.80
N CYS A 30 -12.91 -26.87 -12.28
CA CYS A 30 -11.92 -26.22 -11.40
C CYS A 30 -11.04 -25.18 -12.12
N ILE A 31 -10.86 -25.28 -13.44
CA ILE A 31 -10.00 -24.36 -14.21
C ILE A 31 -10.71 -23.02 -14.48
N VAL A 32 -12.05 -23.01 -14.54
CA VAL A 32 -12.84 -21.83 -14.88
C VAL A 32 -13.09 -20.90 -13.68
N ILE A 33 -12.89 -21.37 -12.45
CA ILE A 33 -13.20 -20.59 -11.22
C ILE A 33 -11.98 -19.79 -10.72
N MET A 34 -10.83 -19.86 -11.40
CA MET A 34 -9.57 -19.21 -10.98
C MET A 34 -9.17 -17.89 -11.70
N PRO A 35 -10.00 -17.13 -12.45
CA PRO A 35 -9.57 -15.81 -12.91
C PRO A 35 -9.76 -14.72 -11.83
N GLY A 36 -9.58 -15.05 -10.54
CA GLY A 36 -10.00 -14.22 -9.41
C GLY A 36 -8.92 -13.47 -8.62
N CYS A 37 -7.62 -13.70 -8.86
CA CYS A 37 -6.56 -13.07 -8.05
C CYS A 37 -5.69 -12.03 -8.77
N SER A 38 -5.91 -11.74 -10.05
CA SER A 38 -5.06 -10.79 -10.79
C SER A 38 -5.42 -9.32 -10.58
N SER A 39 -6.55 -8.99 -9.94
CA SER A 39 -6.98 -7.60 -9.72
C SER A 39 -6.48 -6.97 -8.42
N LEU A 40 -5.94 -7.76 -7.48
CA LEU A 40 -5.47 -7.24 -6.18
C LEU A 40 -4.10 -6.55 -6.25
N PHE A 41 -3.37 -6.68 -7.36
CA PHE A 41 -2.03 -6.10 -7.53
C PHE A 41 -1.97 -4.89 -8.47
N PHE A 42 -3.10 -4.44 -9.03
CA PHE A 42 -3.20 -3.24 -9.88
C PHE A 42 -3.70 -2.01 -9.10
N GLY A 43 -3.24 -1.84 -7.86
CA GLY A 43 -3.44 -0.62 -7.09
C GLY A 43 -2.16 0.22 -7.12
N GLY A 44 -2.25 1.47 -7.58
CA GLY A 44 -1.17 2.43 -7.43
C GLY A 44 -1.02 2.92 -5.97
N TYR A 45 0.07 3.60 -5.68
CA TYR A 45 0.42 4.11 -4.36
C TYR A 45 0.08 5.60 -4.20
N GLY A 46 -0.43 5.96 -3.02
CA GLY A 46 -0.88 7.32 -2.70
C GLY A 46 -2.07 7.78 -3.56
N ALA A 47 -2.50 9.03 -3.38
CA ALA A 47 -3.73 9.52 -4.04
C ALA A 47 -3.61 9.67 -5.57
N ASN A 48 -2.39 9.70 -6.12
CA ASN A 48 -2.12 9.83 -7.56
C ASN A 48 -1.92 8.47 -8.25
N GLY A 49 -2.01 7.36 -7.51
CA GLY A 49 -1.84 6.02 -8.09
C GLY A 49 -0.44 5.78 -8.68
N LEU A 50 0.60 6.31 -8.03
CA LEU A 50 1.99 6.21 -8.47
C LEU A 50 2.49 4.76 -8.45
N SER A 51 3.55 4.46 -9.22
CA SER A 51 4.30 3.22 -8.97
C SER A 51 4.96 3.27 -7.58
N HIS A 52 5.30 2.10 -7.04
CA HIS A 52 5.98 2.02 -5.74
C HIS A 52 7.27 2.86 -5.69
N GLU A 53 8.09 2.79 -6.73
CA GLU A 53 9.36 3.52 -6.77
C GLU A 53 9.16 5.04 -6.82
N GLU A 54 8.19 5.51 -7.62
CA GLU A 54 7.83 6.92 -7.68
C GLU A 54 7.28 7.42 -6.35
N PHE A 55 6.45 6.61 -5.69
CA PHE A 55 5.90 6.95 -4.38
C PHE A 55 6.99 7.04 -3.31
N VAL A 56 7.96 6.12 -3.30
CA VAL A 56 9.10 6.19 -2.37
C VAL A 56 9.91 7.47 -2.59
N ARG A 57 10.22 7.81 -3.85
CA ARG A 57 10.94 9.06 -4.17
C ARG A 57 10.15 10.30 -3.76
N TYR A 58 8.83 10.27 -3.97
CA TYR A 58 7.93 11.35 -3.57
C TYR A 58 7.93 11.55 -2.04
N VAL A 59 7.71 10.49 -1.26
CA VAL A 59 7.67 10.57 0.20
C VAL A 59 9.01 11.03 0.79
N GLU A 60 10.13 10.60 0.21
CA GLU A 60 11.46 11.08 0.60
C GLU A 60 11.61 12.59 0.34
N ALA A 61 11.11 13.09 -0.79
CA ALA A 61 11.12 14.52 -1.09
C ALA A 61 10.27 15.31 -0.08
N VAL A 62 9.09 14.80 0.28
CA VAL A 62 8.20 15.40 1.29
C VAL A 62 8.88 15.45 2.66
N PHE A 63 9.52 14.35 3.09
CA PHE A 63 10.26 14.31 4.35
C PHE A 63 11.41 15.33 4.37
N ARG A 64 12.16 15.44 3.27
CA ARG A 64 13.23 16.46 3.16
C ARG A 64 12.67 17.88 3.21
N LEU A 65 11.55 18.14 2.56
CA LEU A 65 10.88 19.44 2.59
C LEU A 65 10.46 19.81 4.01
N GLN A 66 9.76 18.92 4.72
CA GLN A 66 9.33 19.15 6.10
C GLN A 66 10.52 19.50 7.00
N ASN A 67 11.59 18.71 6.95
CA ASN A 67 12.79 18.95 7.77
C ASN A 67 13.44 20.29 7.48
N ARG A 68 13.46 20.70 6.20
CA ARG A 68 13.96 22.01 5.80
C ARG A 68 13.11 23.13 6.39
N MET A 69 11.78 23.03 6.32
CA MET A 69 10.89 24.07 6.85
C MET A 69 10.98 24.19 8.38
N THR A 70 11.02 23.06 9.11
CA THR A 70 11.28 23.06 10.56
C THR A 70 12.64 23.70 10.89
N SER A 71 13.66 23.45 10.07
CA SER A 71 14.99 24.07 10.26
C SER A 71 14.97 25.58 10.02
N GLU A 72 14.23 26.04 9.00
CA GLU A 72 14.06 27.47 8.71
C GLU A 72 13.26 28.18 9.82
N MET A 73 12.26 27.51 10.42
CA MET A 73 11.48 28.06 11.54
C MET A 73 12.36 28.36 12.77
N MET A 74 13.35 27.52 13.06
CA MET A 74 14.30 27.77 14.16
C MET A 74 15.11 29.08 13.95
N LEU A 75 15.34 29.48 12.70
CA LEU A 75 16.12 30.67 12.35
C LEU A 75 15.31 31.97 12.41
N LEU A 76 13.98 31.90 12.37
CA LEU A 76 13.08 33.05 12.25
C LEU A 76 12.52 33.57 13.58
N SER A 77 13.15 33.22 14.70
CA SER A 77 12.75 33.61 16.06
C SER A 77 12.83 35.14 16.35
N GLU A 78 13.05 35.98 15.33
CA GLU A 78 13.33 37.42 15.45
C GLU A 78 12.14 38.32 15.07
N ASP A 79 11.13 37.84 14.33
CA ASP A 79 9.93 38.62 13.97
C ASP A 79 8.70 38.20 14.81
N GLU A 80 8.50 38.89 15.93
CA GLU A 80 7.46 38.58 16.93
C GLU A 80 6.02 38.65 16.38
N SER A 81 5.79 39.40 15.29
CA SER A 81 4.44 39.66 14.78
C SER A 81 3.87 38.52 13.92
N ALA A 82 4.72 37.88 13.12
CA ALA A 82 4.38 36.74 12.27
C ALA A 82 4.50 35.39 13.01
N TYR A 83 5.25 35.38 14.13
CA TYR A 83 5.59 34.17 14.88
C TYR A 83 4.39 33.30 15.28
N PRO A 84 3.25 33.82 15.78
CA PRO A 84 2.12 32.97 16.16
C PRO A 84 1.50 32.21 14.98
N VAL A 85 1.43 32.85 13.80
CA VAL A 85 0.88 32.25 12.59
C VAL A 85 1.83 31.19 12.04
N LEU A 86 3.13 31.49 12.02
CA LEU A 86 4.16 30.55 11.62
C LEU A 86 4.18 29.31 12.54
N LEU A 87 4.11 29.51 13.86
CA LEU A 87 4.05 28.42 14.82
C LEU A 87 2.81 27.55 14.64
N GLN A 88 1.64 28.16 14.38
CA GLN A 88 0.42 27.41 14.08
C GLN A 88 0.57 26.57 12.80
N ALA A 89 1.14 27.15 11.74
CA ALA A 89 1.36 26.45 10.48
C ALA A 89 2.39 25.30 10.63
N GLU A 90 3.45 25.50 11.41
CA GLU A 90 4.42 24.45 11.74
C GLU A 90 3.78 23.30 12.51
N GLN A 91 2.97 23.61 13.54
CA GLN A 91 2.25 22.58 14.27
C GLN A 91 1.28 21.80 13.37
N GLN A 92 0.59 22.50 12.46
CA GLN A 92 -0.28 21.86 11.48
C GLN A 92 0.50 20.93 10.54
N MET A 93 1.66 21.37 10.03
CA MET A 93 2.55 20.53 9.23
C MET A 93 2.98 19.28 10.00
N HIS A 94 3.43 19.41 11.25
CA HIS A 94 3.81 18.26 12.07
C HIS A 94 2.67 17.27 12.27
N ASN A 95 1.45 17.76 12.47
CA ASN A 95 0.27 16.91 12.61
C ASN A 95 -0.04 16.13 11.31
N MET A 96 0.00 16.80 10.15
CA MET A 96 -0.27 16.15 8.86
C MET A 96 0.83 15.14 8.49
N CYS A 97 2.06 15.41 8.88
CA CYS A 97 3.22 14.56 8.63
C CYS A 97 3.48 13.49 9.71
N ALA A 98 2.61 13.37 10.72
CA ALA A 98 2.86 12.51 11.89
C ALA A 98 3.11 11.05 11.52
N SER A 99 2.34 10.49 10.58
CA SER A 99 2.51 9.11 10.12
C SER A 99 3.86 8.89 9.44
N LEU A 100 4.32 9.86 8.65
CA LEU A 100 5.62 9.80 7.97
C LEU A 100 6.75 9.89 8.99
N ASN A 101 6.64 10.78 9.97
CA ASN A 101 7.62 10.90 11.05
C ASN A 101 7.70 9.64 11.91
N GLU A 102 6.56 9.03 12.24
CA GLU A 102 6.51 7.72 12.94
C GLU A 102 7.19 6.64 12.09
N TYR A 103 6.93 6.61 10.78
CA TYR A 103 7.53 5.64 9.87
C TYR A 103 9.05 5.76 9.82
N VAL A 104 9.57 6.98 9.66
CA VAL A 104 11.02 7.24 9.60
C VAL A 104 11.69 6.99 10.95
N SER A 105 11.09 7.42 12.07
CA SER A 105 11.62 7.13 13.41
C SER A 105 11.76 5.62 13.63
N ARG A 106 10.73 4.83 13.30
CA ARG A 106 10.81 3.37 13.39
C ARG A 106 11.85 2.77 12.45
N ASP A 107 12.06 3.35 11.26
CA ASP A 107 13.09 2.90 10.33
C ASP A 107 14.49 3.07 10.91
N ILE A 108 14.77 4.27 11.42
CA ILE A 108 16.04 4.63 12.06
C ILE A 108 16.32 3.72 13.26
N ASP A 109 15.30 3.47 14.08
CA ASP A 109 15.40 2.64 15.29
C ASP A 109 15.43 1.12 14.96
N GLY A 110 15.35 0.74 13.68
CA GLY A 110 15.28 -0.67 13.26
C GLY A 110 14.01 -1.39 13.71
N LEU A 111 12.96 -0.65 14.06
CA LEU A 111 11.68 -1.15 14.54
C LEU A 111 10.77 -1.58 13.39
N TYR A 112 9.82 -2.46 13.71
CA TYR A 112 8.85 -2.95 12.74
C TYR A 112 7.88 -1.84 12.28
N LYS A 113 7.81 -1.66 10.95
CA LYS A 113 6.91 -0.73 10.25
C LYS A 113 5.75 -1.50 9.65
N GLY A 114 4.73 -1.74 10.47
CA GLY A 114 3.55 -2.52 10.09
C GLY A 114 2.80 -1.98 8.88
N LEU A 115 2.02 -2.86 8.24
CA LEU A 115 1.24 -2.52 7.03
C LEU A 115 0.28 -1.34 7.25
N LEU A 116 -0.34 -1.26 8.44
CA LEU A 116 -1.22 -0.15 8.78
C LEU A 116 -0.49 1.20 8.78
N LEU A 117 0.75 1.23 9.28
CA LEU A 117 1.55 2.46 9.29
C LEU A 117 1.93 2.86 7.87
N ARG A 118 2.36 1.90 7.04
CA ARG A 118 2.64 2.15 5.61
C ARG A 118 1.43 2.75 4.89
N ARG A 119 0.24 2.17 5.11
CA ARG A 119 -0.99 2.67 4.54
C ARG A 119 -1.32 4.09 5.01
N ARG A 120 -1.13 4.40 6.30
CA ARG A 120 -1.32 5.78 6.80
C ARG A 120 -0.37 6.76 6.12
N VAL A 121 0.88 6.37 5.87
CA VAL A 121 1.83 7.21 5.11
C VAL A 121 1.34 7.41 3.68
N GLU A 122 0.89 6.36 3.00
CA GLU A 122 0.29 6.44 1.66
C GLU A 122 -0.91 7.40 1.62
N ASP A 123 -1.79 7.30 2.61
CA ASP A 123 -3.00 8.12 2.70
C ASP A 123 -2.69 9.59 3.04
N SER A 124 -1.65 9.87 3.85
CA SER A 124 -1.37 11.22 4.38
C SER A 124 -0.22 11.97 3.70
N ALA A 125 0.53 11.34 2.79
CA ALA A 125 1.73 11.94 2.20
C ALA A 125 1.44 13.23 1.40
N MET A 126 0.28 13.33 0.76
CA MET A 126 -0.13 14.55 0.03
C MET A 126 -0.52 15.69 0.96
N ASP A 127 -1.21 15.39 2.05
CA ASP A 127 -1.58 16.42 3.04
C ASP A 127 -0.34 16.95 3.77
N CYS A 128 0.63 16.07 4.05
CA CYS A 128 1.93 16.47 4.59
C CYS A 128 2.70 17.39 3.64
N ASP A 129 2.79 17.01 2.35
CA ASP A 129 3.45 17.82 1.32
C ASP A 129 2.83 19.23 1.22
N LYS A 130 1.51 19.29 1.13
CA LYS A 130 0.77 20.54 1.07
C LYS A 130 1.03 21.40 2.31
N ALA A 131 0.94 20.82 3.51
CA ALA A 131 1.17 21.57 4.74
C ALA A 131 2.61 22.11 4.85
N ALA A 132 3.60 21.35 4.37
CA ALA A 132 4.99 21.81 4.31
C ALA A 132 5.18 22.95 3.31
N HIS A 133 4.51 22.89 2.15
CA HIS A 133 4.49 23.99 1.19
C HIS A 133 3.78 25.24 1.72
N ASP A 134 2.67 25.08 2.43
CA ASP A 134 1.92 26.18 3.05
C ASP A 134 2.78 26.90 4.10
N LEU A 135 3.50 26.15 4.95
CA LEU A 135 4.48 26.73 5.88
C LEU A 135 5.59 27.47 5.12
N GLY A 136 6.16 26.84 4.08
CA GLY A 136 7.21 27.45 3.26
C GLY A 136 6.78 28.73 2.53
N ALA A 137 5.49 28.86 2.20
CA ALA A 137 4.94 30.08 1.63
C ALA A 137 4.87 31.22 2.67
N LEU A 138 4.55 30.89 3.93
CA LEU A 138 4.54 31.86 5.02
C LEU A 138 5.96 32.32 5.39
N LEU A 139 6.94 31.40 5.43
CA LEU A 139 8.35 31.72 5.72
C LEU A 139 9.00 32.66 4.69
N LYS A 140 8.48 32.67 3.45
CA LYS A 140 8.97 33.55 2.37
C LYS A 140 8.31 34.91 2.35
N LYS A 141 7.28 35.14 3.15
CA LYS A 141 6.59 36.42 3.22
C LYS A 141 7.36 37.29 4.21
N PRO A 142 8.09 38.32 3.73
CA PRO A 142 8.80 39.25 4.61
C PRO A 142 7.83 40.13 5.41
#